data_AF-A0A4Y3WQD9-F1
#
_entry.id   AF-A0A4Y3WQD9-F1
#
_cell.length_a   1.000
_cell.length_b   1.000
_cell.length_c   1.000
_cell.angle_alpha   90.00
_cell.angle_beta   90.00
_cell.angle_gamma   90.00
#
_symmetry.space_group_name_H-M   'P 1'
#
loop_
_entity.id
_entity.type
_entity.pdbx_description
1 polymer ?
#
loop_
_entity_poly.entity_id
_entity_poly.type
_entity_poly.pdbx_seq_one_letter_code
_entity_poly.pdbx_strand_id
1 'polypeptide(L)'
;MDQVWLDVRMWTGLQGNFHPFTDVVCDAPDPLPDLVDGWQEWAAGYLGAIASHEGWQPGRYHYSAEQRDDGGHTLAVFARGTWDWST
;
A
#
# COMPACT_ATOMS: atom_id res chain seq x y z
N MET A 1 -6.37 5.64 -17.53
CA MET A 1 -6.17 5.80 -16.09
C MET A 1 -4.83 5.21 -15.78
N ASP A 2 -3.98 5.96 -15.08
CA ASP A 2 -2.73 5.42 -14.57
C ASP A 2 -3.10 4.68 -13.28
N GLN A 3 -3.05 3.34 -13.30
CA GLN A 3 -3.41 2.52 -12.14
C GLN A 3 -2.21 2.29 -11.26
N VAL A 4 -2.41 2.49 -9.97
CA VAL A 4 -1.43 2.20 -8.93
C VAL A 4 -1.92 1.02 -8.11
N TRP A 5 -1.02 0.09 -7.88
CA TRP A 5 -1.21 -1.09 -7.05
C TRP A 5 -0.53 -0.86 -5.71
N LEU A 6 -1.25 -1.17 -4.64
CA LEU A 6 -0.71 -1.21 -3.28
C LEU A 6 -0.65 -2.69 -2.86
N ASP A 7 0.53 -3.30 -2.94
CA ASP A 7 0.81 -4.63 -2.38
C ASP A 7 0.93 -4.50 -0.87
N VAL A 8 -0.03 -5.03 -0.11
CA VAL A 8 -0.08 -4.91 1.34
C VAL A 8 0.27 -6.24 2.00
N ARG A 9 1.14 -6.14 3.00
CA ARG A 9 1.56 -7.27 3.83
C ARG A 9 1.40 -6.93 5.30
N MET A 10 0.96 -7.89 6.10
CA MET A 10 0.78 -7.73 7.53
C MET A 10 1.89 -8.44 8.29
N TRP A 11 2.46 -7.78 9.31
CA TRP A 11 3.39 -8.39 10.23
C TRP A 11 2.65 -9.39 11.12
N THR A 12 3.06 -10.66 11.09
CA THR A 12 2.53 -11.65 12.03
C THR A 12 3.59 -11.98 13.08
N GLY A 13 3.26 -11.71 14.35
CA GLY A 13 4.19 -11.88 15.48
C GLY A 13 4.62 -13.33 15.72
N LEU A 14 3.92 -14.31 15.13
CA LEU A 14 4.20 -15.74 15.32
C LEU A 14 5.45 -16.23 14.57
N GLN A 15 5.82 -15.58 13.46
CA GLN A 15 6.98 -15.98 12.64
C GLN A 15 8.00 -14.85 12.44
N GLY A 16 7.71 -13.64 12.92
CA GLY A 16 8.62 -12.49 12.81
C GLY A 16 8.85 -12.05 11.36
N ASN A 17 7.82 -12.11 10.52
CA ASN A 17 7.90 -11.69 9.13
C ASN A 17 6.58 -11.06 8.63
N PHE A 18 6.65 -10.37 7.49
CA PHE A 18 5.49 -9.84 6.77
C PHE A 18 4.87 -10.91 5.89
N HIS A 19 3.58 -11.15 6.06
CA HIS A 19 2.81 -12.09 5.25
C HIS A 19 1.95 -11.33 4.22
N PRO A 20 1.77 -11.88 3.00
CA PRO A 20 0.82 -11.33 2.04
C PRO A 20 -0.55 -11.14 2.70
N PHE A 21 -1.12 -9.95 2.55
CA PHE A 21 -2.41 -9.62 3.14
C PHE A 21 -3.44 -9.31 2.07
N THR A 22 -3.21 -8.29 1.24
CA THR A 22 -4.10 -7.96 0.13
C THR A 22 -3.39 -7.09 -0.92
N ASP A 23 -3.93 -7.07 -2.13
CA ASP A 23 -3.55 -6.13 -3.18
C ASP A 23 -4.70 -5.15 -3.39
N VAL A 24 -4.40 -3.85 -3.37
CA VAL A 24 -5.40 -2.81 -3.62
C VAL A 24 -5.08 -2.11 -4.93
N VAL A 25 -6.05 -2.10 -5.84
CA VAL A 25 -5.98 -1.32 -7.08
C VAL A 25 -6.64 0.03 -6.85
N CYS A 26 -5.94 1.10 -7.20
CA CYS A 26 -6.43 2.46 -7.06
C CYS A 26 -6.00 3.33 -8.24
N ASP A 27 -6.72 4.43 -8.44
CA ASP A 27 -6.31 5.44 -9.41
C ASP A 27 -5.09 6.21 -8.85
N ALA A 28 -4.20 6.65 -9.73
CA ALA A 28 -3.08 7.46 -9.32
C ALA A 28 -3.55 8.76 -8.64
N PRO A 29 -2.83 9.25 -7.61
CA PRO A 29 -3.11 10.55 -7.01
C PRO A 29 -3.10 11.69 -8.04
N ASP A 30 -4.03 12.63 -7.88
CA ASP A 30 -4.07 13.89 -8.62
C ASP A 30 -3.90 15.07 -7.63
N PRO A 31 -2.83 15.87 -7.74
CA PRO A 31 -1.73 15.75 -8.71
C PRO A 31 -0.81 14.55 -8.43
N LEU A 32 -0.12 14.05 -9.47
CA LEU A 32 0.89 13.00 -9.29
C LEU A 32 2.05 13.52 -8.42
N PRO A 33 2.43 12.81 -7.35
CA PRO A 33 3.58 13.16 -6.54
C PRO A 33 4.87 13.02 -7.34
N ASP A 34 5.69 14.08 -7.29
CA ASP A 34 7.01 14.11 -7.93
C ASP A 34 8.08 13.41 -7.06
N LEU A 35 7.79 13.24 -5.76
CA LEU A 35 8.72 12.74 -4.75
C LEU A 35 8.17 11.50 -4.04
N VAL A 36 9.08 10.64 -3.56
CA VAL A 36 8.76 9.41 -2.82
C VAL A 36 7.91 9.69 -1.58
N ASP A 37 8.16 10.81 -0.90
CA ASP A 37 7.49 11.20 0.35
C ASP A 37 6.01 11.45 0.10
N GLY A 38 5.65 12.16 -0.98
CA GLY A 38 4.26 12.37 -1.36
C GLY A 38 3.52 11.08 -1.73
N TRP A 39 4.21 10.12 -2.34
CA TRP A 39 3.66 8.77 -2.56
C TRP A 39 3.46 8.00 -1.26
N GLN A 40 4.36 8.16 -0.27
CA GLN A 40 4.22 7.54 1.04
C GLN A 40 3.05 8.13 1.84
N GLU A 41 2.91 9.45 1.83
CA GLU A 41 1.80 10.17 2.48
C GLU A 41 0.45 9.77 1.87
N TRP A 42 0.37 9.76 0.52
CA TRP A 42 -0.83 9.32 -0.18
C TRP A 42 -1.19 7.87 0.14
N ALA A 43 -0.22 6.95 0.06
CA ALA A 43 -0.46 5.54 0.34
C ALA A 43 -0.92 5.31 1.78
N ALA A 44 -0.30 5.98 2.76
CA ALA A 44 -0.72 5.89 4.15
C ALA A 44 -2.15 6.39 4.37
N GLY A 45 -2.52 7.53 3.76
CA GLY A 45 -3.88 8.07 3.84
C GLY A 45 -4.93 7.16 3.19
N TYR A 46 -4.63 6.64 1.99
CA TYR A 46 -5.53 5.75 1.26
C TYR A 46 -5.72 4.41 1.97
N LEU A 47 -4.61 3.81 2.44
CA LEU A 47 -4.64 2.54 3.18
C LEU A 47 -5.32 2.71 4.54
N GLY A 48 -5.15 3.85 5.22
CA GLY A 48 -5.90 4.15 6.45
C GLY A 48 -7.41 4.19 6.22
N ALA A 49 -7.87 4.84 5.15
CA ALA A 49 -9.29 4.89 4.81
C ALA A 49 -9.88 3.49 4.52
N ILE A 50 -9.15 2.67 3.76
CA ILE A 50 -9.56 1.28 3.48
C ILE A 50 -9.52 0.44 4.75
N ALA A 51 -8.46 0.56 5.55
CA ALA A 51 -8.31 -0.19 6.78
C ALA A 51 -9.45 0.10 7.76
N SER A 52 -9.90 1.35 7.87
CA SER A 52 -11.12 1.71 8.62
C SER A 52 -12.38 1.11 8.01
N HIS A 53 -12.56 1.27 6.69
CA HIS A 53 -13.78 0.85 6.00
C HIS A 53 -13.99 -0.66 6.03
N GLU A 54 -12.92 -1.42 5.79
CA GLU A 54 -12.92 -2.89 5.72
C GLU A 54 -12.66 -3.56 7.08
N GLY A 55 -12.45 -2.78 8.15
CA GLY A 55 -12.24 -3.31 9.50
C GLY A 55 -10.95 -4.12 9.67
N TRP A 56 -9.83 -3.61 9.14
CA TRP A 56 -8.54 -4.29 9.25
C TRP A 56 -8.08 -4.38 10.70
N GLN A 57 -7.39 -5.47 11.02
CA GLN A 57 -6.90 -5.73 12.37
C GLN A 57 -5.83 -4.71 12.76
N PRO A 58 -5.79 -4.26 14.02
CA PRO A 58 -4.70 -3.42 14.48
C PRO A 58 -3.38 -4.18 14.38
N GLY A 59 -2.32 -3.50 13.94
CA GLY A 59 -1.02 -4.13 13.75
C GLY A 59 -0.11 -3.38 12.79
N ARG A 60 1.06 -3.96 12.54
CA ARG A 60 2.04 -3.41 11.62
C ARG A 60 1.82 -3.94 10.22
N TYR A 61 1.78 -3.04 9.25
CA TYR A 61 1.64 -3.34 7.84
C TYR A 61 2.83 -2.80 7.06
N HIS A 62 3.12 -3.43 5.94
CA HIS A 62 4.06 -2.99 4.92
C HIS A 62 3.30 -2.84 3.61
N TYR A 63 3.63 -1.81 2.82
CA TYR A 63 3.13 -1.66 1.46
C TYR A 63 4.23 -1.44 0.45
N SER A 64 3.92 -1.76 -0.80
CA SER A 64 4.59 -1.24 -1.98
C SER A 64 3.55 -0.55 -2.88
N ALA A 65 3.77 0.73 -3.19
CA ALA A 65 3.02 1.45 -4.21
C ALA A 65 3.75 1.30 -5.55
N GLU A 66 3.10 0.66 -6.51
CA GLU A 66 3.71 0.26 -7.78
C GLU A 66 2.77 0.37 -8.97
N GLN A 67 3.33 0.60 -10.15
CA GLN A 67 2.62 0.44 -11.40
C GLN A 67 2.88 -0.98 -11.92
N ARG A 68 1.82 -1.65 -12.37
CA ARG A 68 1.90 -2.99 -12.98
C ARG A 68 1.40 -2.95 -14.42
N ASP A 69 1.94 -3.85 -15.25
CA ASP A 69 1.44 -4.13 -16.59
C ASP A 69 0.17 -5.01 -16.53
N ASP A 70 -0.50 -5.19 -17.67
CA ASP A 70 -1.69 -6.05 -17.81
C ASP A 70 -1.41 -7.51 -17.40
N GLY A 71 -0.16 -7.97 -17.58
CA GLY A 71 0.33 -9.27 -17.10
C GLY A 71 0.61 -9.34 -15.58
N GLY A 72 0.41 -8.26 -14.83
CA GLY A 72 0.65 -8.19 -13.39
C GLY A 72 2.12 -8.03 -13.00
N HIS A 73 3.01 -7.77 -13.96
CA HIS A 73 4.43 -7.52 -13.66
C HIS A 73 4.64 -6.07 -13.23
N THR A 74 5.46 -5.86 -12.19
CA THR A 74 5.84 -4.54 -11.72
C THR A 74 6.65 -3.78 -12.80
N LEU A 75 6.11 -2.67 -13.28
CA LEU A 75 6.77 -1.74 -14.20
C LEU A 75 7.61 -0.70 -13.46
N ALA A 76 7.04 -0.13 -12.38
CA ALA A 76 7.69 0.88 -11.57
C ALA A 76 7.27 0.76 -10.10
N VAL A 77 8.17 1.09 -9.19
CA VAL A 77 7.87 1.18 -7.75
C VAL A 77 8.01 2.63 -7.35
N PHE A 78 6.90 3.24 -6.93
CA PHE A 78 6.86 4.65 -6.56
C PHE A 78 7.27 4.86 -5.11
N ALA A 79 6.80 4.00 -4.21
CA ALA A 79 7.13 4.06 -2.79
C ALA A 79 7.00 2.70 -2.12
N ARG A 80 7.68 2.54 -0.99
CA ARG A 80 7.49 1.44 -0.04
C ARG A 80 7.53 2.01 1.36
N GLY A 81 6.83 1.36 2.27
CA GLY A 81 6.82 1.82 3.66
C GLY A 81 6.18 0.82 4.58
N THR A 82 6.34 1.09 5.88
CA THR A 82 5.60 0.41 6.93
C THR A 82 4.70 1.40 7.63
N TRP A 83 3.48 1.00 7.95
CA TRP A 83 2.59 1.79 8.80
C TRP A 83 2.05 0.91 9.92
N ASP A 84 1.91 1.50 11.10
CA ASP A 84 1.23 0.87 12.24
C ASP A 84 -0.23 1.33 12.21
N TRP A 85 -1.17 0.40 12.06
CA TRP A 85 -2.61 0.65 12.04
C TRP A 85 -3.21 0.41 13.43
N SER A 86 -4.00 1.37 13.90
CA SER A 86 -4.77 1.30 15.13
C SER A 86 -6.17 1.88 14.89
N THR A 87 -7.20 1.23 15.42
CA THR A 87 -8.61 1.62 15.26
C THR A 87 -8.95 2.94 15.92
#